data_AF-A0A932RZH3-F1
#
_entry.id   AF-A0A932RZH3-F1
#
_cell.length_a   1.000
_cell.length_b   1.000
_cell.length_c   1.000
_cell.angle_alpha   90.00
_cell.angle_beta   90.00
_cell.angle_gamma   90.00
#
_symmetry.space_group_name_H-M   'P 1'
#
loop_
_entity.id
_entity.type
_entity.pdbx_description
1 polymer ?
#
loop_
_entity_poly.entity_id
_entity_poly.type
_entity_poly.pdbx_seq_one_letter_code
_entity_poly.pdbx_strand_id
1 'polypeptide(L)'
;MQKSSAPFSFSGEDAIYAELCGGSVLDLNLMTRRDVCQHYMQRLYAGEHVVCFEDAQQVLLYCAQGRARLGGATELETGDLLLLEEEQAQQGISLQLHADEDSMVYLMRISFLNNIEPTGVGHGLE
;
A
#
# COMPACT_ATOMS: atom_id res chain seq x y z
N MET A 1 13.47 11.65 11.61
CA MET A 1 12.17 11.95 10.97
C MET A 1 11.20 12.47 12.02
N GLN A 2 10.36 13.46 11.69
CA GLN A 2 9.26 13.85 12.57
C GLN A 2 8.08 12.88 12.35
N LYS A 3 7.28 12.59 13.38
CA LYS A 3 6.13 11.67 13.28
C LYS A 3 5.14 12.04 12.16
N SER A 4 5.10 13.32 11.79
CA SER A 4 4.27 13.89 10.73
C SER A 4 4.95 13.97 9.36
N SER A 5 6.19 13.47 9.18
CA SER A 5 6.82 13.48 7.85
C SER A 5 6.08 12.55 6.89
N ALA A 6 6.19 12.84 5.59
CA ALA A 6 5.76 11.92 4.55
C ALA A 6 6.58 10.63 4.62
N PRO A 7 6.07 9.51 4.07
CA PRO A 7 6.86 8.30 3.86
C PRO A 7 8.17 8.62 3.14
N PHE A 8 9.28 8.05 3.62
CA PHE A 8 10.60 8.22 3.04
C PHE A 8 10.92 7.02 2.16
N SER A 9 11.33 7.26 0.90
CA SER A 9 11.66 6.23 -0.07
C SER A 9 13.16 6.19 -0.31
N PHE A 10 13.74 4.99 -0.40
CA PHE A 10 15.16 4.78 -0.64
C PHE A 10 15.41 3.45 -1.37
N SER A 11 16.59 3.32 -1.98
CA SER A 11 17.02 2.08 -2.64
C SER A 11 17.51 1.07 -1.61
N GLY A 12 17.10 -0.20 -1.72
CA GLY A 12 17.57 -1.24 -0.78
C GLY A 12 19.09 -1.48 -0.80
N GLU A 13 19.79 -1.02 -1.84
CA GLU A 13 21.25 -1.10 -1.99
C GLU A 13 21.97 0.15 -1.45
N ASP A 14 21.25 1.21 -1.09
CA ASP A 14 21.84 2.41 -0.52
C ASP A 14 22.33 2.12 0.91
N ALA A 15 23.54 2.60 1.22
CA ALA A 15 24.01 2.59 2.60
C ALA A 15 23.27 3.65 3.41
N ILE A 16 22.40 3.23 4.33
CA ILE A 16 21.58 4.12 5.15
C ILE A 16 21.98 3.99 6.62
N TYR A 17 22.06 5.14 7.28
CA TYR A 17 22.37 5.26 8.69
C TYR A 17 21.22 5.98 9.40
N ALA A 18 20.87 5.52 10.60
CA ALA A 18 19.89 6.15 11.45
C ALA A 18 20.49 6.42 12.83
N GLU A 19 20.27 7.63 13.35
CA GLU A 19 20.66 8.02 14.71
C GLU A 19 19.38 8.34 15.51
N LEU A 20 19.27 7.77 16.71
CA LEU A 20 18.13 8.00 17.59
C LEU A 20 18.33 9.29 18.39
N CYS A 21 17.76 10.40 17.91
CA CYS A 21 17.92 11.71 18.56
C CYS A 21 17.05 11.89 19.83
N GLY A 22 16.11 10.99 20.12
CA GLY A 22 15.07 11.22 21.14
C GLY A 22 14.47 9.97 21.77
N GLY A 23 15.20 8.84 21.75
CA GLY A 23 14.73 7.55 22.26
C GLY A 23 14.22 6.61 21.17
N SER A 24 13.53 5.54 21.59
CA SER A 24 13.04 4.50 20.69
C SER A 24 11.99 5.03 19.71
N VAL A 25 12.06 4.56 18.46
CA VAL A 25 11.07 4.83 17.41
C VAL A 25 10.46 3.51 16.92
N LEU A 26 9.24 3.59 16.41
CA LEU A 26 8.57 2.50 15.70
C LEU A 26 8.38 2.94 14.25
N ASP A 27 8.90 2.15 13.33
CA ASP A 27 8.84 2.42 11.89
C ASP A 27 7.94 1.41 11.17
N LEU A 28 7.20 1.89 10.18
CA LEU A 28 6.48 1.07 9.21
C LEU A 28 7.30 1.03 7.92
N ASN A 29 7.76 -0.16 7.53
CA ASN A 29 8.54 -0.36 6.32
C ASN A 29 7.71 -1.14 5.29
N LEU A 30 7.69 -0.63 4.05
CA LEU A 30 7.21 -1.37 2.89
C LEU A 30 8.42 -1.64 1.99
N MET A 31 8.71 -2.92 1.78
CA MET A 31 9.79 -3.36 0.91
C MET A 31 9.21 -4.30 -0.14
N THR A 32 9.48 -4.04 -1.41
CA THR A 32 9.14 -4.93 -2.51
C THR A 32 10.35 -5.22 -3.38
N ARG A 33 10.28 -6.33 -4.11
CA ARG A 33 11.24 -6.64 -5.17
C ARG A 33 10.92 -5.81 -6.41
N ARG A 34 11.83 -4.91 -6.80
CA ARG A 34 11.61 -3.95 -7.91
C ARG A 34 11.52 -4.59 -9.29
N ASP A 35 12.09 -5.78 -9.46
CA ASP A 35 12.01 -6.58 -10.68
C ASP A 35 10.68 -7.34 -10.80
N VAL A 36 9.87 -7.37 -9.73
CA VAL A 36 8.60 -8.12 -9.66
C VAL A 36 7.41 -7.21 -9.39
N CYS A 37 7.58 -6.12 -8.65
CA CYS A 37 6.50 -5.26 -8.20
C CYS A 37 6.85 -3.78 -8.32
N GLN A 38 5.83 -2.99 -8.61
CA GLN A 38 5.76 -1.59 -8.22
C GLN A 38 4.94 -1.47 -6.94
N HIS A 39 5.26 -0.48 -6.10
CA HIS A 39 4.44 -0.16 -4.94
C HIS A 39 4.30 1.34 -4.75
N TYR A 40 3.30 1.71 -3.97
CA TYR A 40 3.05 3.08 -3.55
C TYR A 40 2.57 3.06 -2.09
N MET A 41 2.98 4.05 -1.31
CA MET A 41 2.58 4.20 0.09
C MET A 41 2.20 5.66 0.36
N GLN A 42 1.05 5.86 0.99
CA GLN A 42 0.63 7.16 1.49
C GLN A 42 0.00 7.06 2.87
N ARG A 43 0.02 8.19 3.59
CA ARG A 43 -0.71 8.36 4.85
C ARG A 43 -2.04 9.04 4.55
N LEU A 44 -3.12 8.45 5.06
CA LEU A 44 -4.45 9.02 5.09
C LEU A 44 -4.71 9.60 6.49
N TYR A 45 -5.26 10.81 6.53
CA TYR A 45 -5.73 11.47 7.75
C TYR A 45 -7.24 11.26 7.92
N ALA A 46 -7.82 11.80 8.99
CA ALA A 46 -9.25 11.72 9.26
C ALA A 46 -10.14 12.14 8.07
N GLY A 47 -11.30 11.50 7.94
CA GLY A 47 -12.30 11.77 6.91
C GLY A 47 -12.58 10.60 5.97
N GLU A 48 -13.40 10.87 4.96
CA GLU A 48 -13.78 9.93 3.91
C GLU A 48 -12.75 9.90 2.78
N HIS A 49 -12.35 8.69 2.39
CA HIS A 49 -11.42 8.43 1.29
C HIS A 49 -12.05 7.46 0.31
N VAL A 50 -12.11 7.87 -0.96
CA VAL A 50 -12.49 6.98 -2.07
C VAL A 50 -11.24 6.72 -2.89
N VAL A 51 -10.84 5.46 -2.97
CA VAL A 51 -9.62 5.03 -3.64
C VAL A 51 -9.99 4.07 -4.75
N CYS A 52 -9.46 4.31 -5.94
CA CYS A 52 -9.55 3.41 -7.08
C CYS A 52 -8.14 3.19 -7.63
N PHE A 53 -7.71 1.93 -7.68
CA PHE A 53 -6.46 1.53 -8.28
C PHE A 53 -6.72 0.49 -9.35
N GLU A 54 -6.75 0.92 -10.60
CA GLU A 54 -7.08 0.09 -11.78
C GLU A 54 -6.05 -1.02 -12.03
N ASP A 55 -4.82 -0.85 -11.54
CA ASP A 55 -3.69 -1.75 -11.77
C ASP A 55 -3.22 -2.48 -10.50
N ALA A 56 -3.89 -2.30 -9.36
CA ALA A 56 -3.50 -2.93 -8.10
C ALA A 56 -3.96 -4.38 -8.01
N GLN A 57 -3.02 -5.30 -7.81
CA GLN A 57 -3.35 -6.68 -7.42
C GLN A 57 -3.53 -6.79 -5.91
N GLN A 58 -2.87 -5.92 -5.14
CA GLN A 58 -2.96 -5.91 -3.69
C GLN A 58 -3.01 -4.48 -3.14
N VAL A 59 -3.83 -4.28 -2.12
CA VAL A 59 -3.88 -3.06 -1.30
C VAL A 59 -3.80 -3.45 0.16
N LEU A 60 -2.89 -2.81 0.90
CA LEU A 60 -2.77 -2.96 2.34
C LEU A 60 -3.22 -1.67 3.04
N LEU A 61 -3.98 -1.83 4.11
CA LEU A 61 -4.40 -0.77 5.02
C LEU A 61 -3.83 -1.08 6.40
N TYR A 62 -2.95 -0.23 6.90
CA TYR A 62 -2.42 -0.33 8.26
C TYR A 62 -2.93 0.82 9.12
N CYS A 63 -3.61 0.53 10.22
CA CYS A 63 -4.05 1.55 11.17
C CYS A 63 -2.95 1.76 12.24
N ALA A 64 -2.15 2.80 12.08
CA ALA A 64 -1.06 3.11 13.02
C ALA A 64 -1.55 3.78 14.31
N GLN A 65 -2.71 4.44 14.25
CA GLN A 65 -3.34 5.13 15.38
C GLN A 65 -4.83 5.33 15.09
N GLY A 66 -5.64 5.25 16.14
CA GLY A 66 -7.08 5.51 16.08
C GLY A 66 -7.85 4.33 15.52
N ARG A 67 -8.85 4.63 14.70
CA ARG A 67 -9.78 3.66 14.11
C ARG A 67 -10.16 4.07 12.68
N ALA A 68 -10.38 3.08 11.83
CA ALA A 68 -10.92 3.30 10.49
C ALA A 68 -11.96 2.23 10.13
N ARG A 69 -12.81 2.54 9.15
CA ARG A 69 -13.89 1.67 8.68
C ARG A 69 -13.86 1.56 7.16
N LEU A 70 -13.71 0.35 6.65
CA LEU A 70 -13.76 0.04 5.23
C LEU A 70 -15.18 -0.40 4.84
N GLY A 71 -15.75 0.23 3.81
CA GLY A 71 -17.07 -0.11 3.26
C GLY A 71 -18.21 -0.05 4.29
N GLY A 72 -18.01 0.65 5.41
CA GLY A 72 -18.95 0.74 6.54
C GLY A 72 -19.09 -0.55 7.37
N ALA A 73 -18.33 -1.61 7.10
CA ALA A 73 -18.51 -2.92 7.73
C ALA A 73 -17.25 -3.46 8.42
N THR A 74 -16.08 -3.30 7.80
CA THR A 74 -14.81 -3.81 8.36
C THR A 74 -14.13 -2.71 9.16
N GLU A 75 -14.02 -2.89 10.47
CA GLU A 75 -13.29 -1.97 11.34
C GLU A 75 -11.80 -2.36 11.42
N LEU A 76 -10.94 -1.34 11.47
CA LEU A 76 -9.52 -1.47 11.77
C LEU A 76 -9.23 -0.63 13.01
N GLU A 77 -8.59 -1.22 14.01
CA GLU A 77 -8.09 -0.53 15.19
C GLU A 77 -6.56 -0.39 15.14
N THR A 78 -6.01 0.35 16.09
CA THR A 78 -4.56 0.58 16.17
C THR A 78 -3.78 -0.73 16.21
N GLY A 79 -2.89 -0.90 15.24
CA GLY A 79 -2.07 -2.09 15.05
C GLY A 79 -2.60 -3.06 14.00
N ASP A 80 -3.84 -2.90 13.54
CA ASP A 80 -4.43 -3.78 12.54
C ASP A 80 -3.87 -3.52 11.14
N LEU A 81 -3.73 -4.62 10.39
CA LEU A 81 -3.37 -4.64 8.99
C LEU A 81 -4.44 -5.43 8.23
N LEU A 82 -5.05 -4.80 7.23
CA LEU A 82 -5.95 -5.45 6.29
C LEU A 82 -5.27 -5.58 4.94
N LEU A 83 -5.27 -6.78 4.38
CA LEU A 83 -4.86 -7.06 3.00
C LEU A 83 -6.11 -7.27 2.14
N LEU A 84 -6.20 -6.52 1.06
CA LEU A 84 -7.19 -6.68 0.00
C LEU A 84 -6.46 -7.17 -1.24
N GLU A 85 -7.02 -8.19 -1.89
CA GLU A 85 -6.51 -8.76 -3.13
C GLU A 85 -7.55 -8.53 -4.24
N GLU A 86 -7.09 -8.41 -5.49
CA GLU A 86 -8.02 -8.33 -6.61
C GLU A 86 -8.86 -9.61 -6.72
N GLU A 87 -10.15 -9.48 -6.97
CA GLU A 87 -11.04 -10.64 -7.11
C GLU A 87 -10.91 -11.27 -8.50
N GLN A 88 -10.67 -10.45 -9.52
CA GLN A 88 -10.47 -10.87 -10.90
C GLN A 88 -9.22 -10.23 -11.48
N ALA A 89 -8.52 -10.97 -12.32
CA ALA A 89 -7.33 -10.49 -13.00
C ALA A 89 -7.63 -9.19 -13.76
N GLN A 90 -6.80 -8.17 -13.55
CA GLN A 90 -6.90 -6.85 -14.22
C GLN A 90 -8.13 -6.02 -13.84
N GLN A 91 -8.86 -6.41 -12.79
CA GLN A 91 -9.97 -5.60 -12.27
C GLN A 91 -9.47 -4.39 -11.48
N GLY A 92 -8.32 -4.52 -10.82
CA GLY A 92 -7.87 -3.56 -9.83
C GLY A 92 -8.68 -3.63 -8.53
N ILE A 93 -8.43 -2.66 -7.64
CA ILE A 93 -9.06 -2.58 -6.32
C ILE A 93 -9.66 -1.19 -6.12
N SER A 94 -10.95 -1.16 -5.78
CA SER A 94 -11.67 0.05 -5.38
C SER A 94 -12.20 -0.08 -3.97
N LEU A 95 -12.03 0.95 -3.14
CA LEU A 95 -12.47 0.94 -1.76
C LEU A 95 -12.94 2.32 -1.28
N GLN A 96 -13.80 2.29 -0.27
CA GLN A 96 -14.21 3.47 0.50
C GLN A 96 -13.81 3.26 1.95
N LEU A 97 -13.08 4.23 2.50
CA LEU A 97 -12.54 4.18 3.85
C LEU A 97 -12.92 5.46 4.59
N HIS A 98 -13.48 5.31 5.79
CA HIS A 98 -13.59 6.40 6.75
C HIS A 98 -12.51 6.24 7.82
N ALA A 99 -11.69 7.27 8.03
CA ALA A 99 -10.78 7.34 9.17
C ALA A 99 -11.34 8.30 10.22
N ASP A 100 -11.45 7.85 11.48
CA ASP A 100 -11.97 8.68 12.57
C ASP A 100 -11.02 9.85 12.87
N GLU A 101 -11.47 10.84 13.65
CA GLU A 101 -10.62 11.93 14.13
C GLU A 101 -9.33 11.39 14.80
N ASP A 102 -8.22 12.12 14.63
CA ASP A 102 -6.88 11.75 15.09
C ASP A 102 -6.35 10.38 14.61
N SER A 103 -7.02 9.74 13.64
CA SER A 103 -6.57 8.46 13.09
C SER A 103 -5.45 8.66 12.07
N MET A 104 -4.53 7.70 12.06
CA MET A 104 -3.43 7.62 11.11
C MET A 104 -3.47 6.27 10.42
N VAL A 105 -3.85 6.27 9.15
CA VAL A 105 -3.91 5.06 8.34
C VAL A 105 -2.87 5.16 7.24
N TYR A 106 -2.14 4.07 7.01
CA TYR A 106 -1.25 3.95 5.86
C TYR A 106 -1.91 3.07 4.81
N LEU A 107 -2.09 3.64 3.62
CA LEU A 107 -2.57 2.96 2.44
C LEU A 107 -1.37 2.60 1.57
N MET A 108 -1.22 1.33 1.26
CA MET A 108 -0.15 0.80 0.43
C MET A 108 -0.75 0.04 -0.74
N ARG A 109 -0.30 0.35 -1.94
CA ARG A 109 -0.67 -0.39 -3.16
C ARG A 109 0.52 -1.19 -3.64
N ILE A 110 0.27 -2.41 -4.11
CA ILE A 110 1.24 -3.24 -4.81
C ILE A 110 0.64 -3.65 -6.16
N SER A 111 1.43 -3.46 -7.22
CA SER A 111 1.14 -3.94 -8.56
C SER A 111 2.28 -4.84 -9.03
N PHE A 112 1.95 -6.03 -9.49
CA PHE A 112 2.93 -6.95 -10.07
C PHE A 112 3.26 -6.50 -11.48
N LEU A 113 4.56 -6.45 -11.78
CA LEU A 113 5.07 -6.31 -13.13
C LEU A 113 4.73 -7.61 -13.85
N ASN A 114 3.56 -7.67 -14.49
CA ASN A 114 3.20 -8.80 -15.34
C ASN A 114 4.35 -9.02 -16.34
N ASN A 115 4.95 -10.21 -16.31
CA ASN A 115 5.68 -10.71 -17.48
C ASN A 115 4.63 -10.82 -18.58
N ILE A 116 4.51 -9.78 -19.40
CA ILE A 116 3.82 -9.86 -20.67
C ILE A 116 4.58 -10.93 -21.45
N GLU A 117 4.08 -12.16 -21.48
CA GLU A 117 4.38 -12.99 -22.63
C GLU A 117 3.83 -12.23 -23.84
N PRO A 118 4.65 -11.91 -24.84
CA PRO A 118 4.17 -11.18 -25.99
C PRO A 118 3.08 -12.00 -26.66
N THR A 119 1.87 -11.45 -26.69
CA THR A 119 0.83 -11.89 -27.60
C THR A 119 1.36 -11.78 -29.04
N GLY A 120 1.57 -12.92 -29.70
CA GLY A 120 1.96 -13.06 -31.11
C GLY A 120 3.09 -14.08 -31.25
N VAL A 121 2.92 -15.21 -31.94
CA VAL A 121 2.63 -15.30 -33.38
C VAL A 121 1.68 -16.45 -33.66
N GLY A 122 0.60 -16.17 -34.42
CA GLY A 122 -0.17 -17.21 -35.08
C GLY A 122 0.68 -17.93 -36.12
N HIS A 123 0.85 -19.23 -35.97
CA HIS A 123 1.20 -20.10 -37.09
C HIS A 123 -0.06 -20.79 -37.57
N GLY A 124 -0.71 -20.15 -38.55
CA GLY A 124 -1.42 -20.89 -39.57
C GLY A 124 -0.40 -21.43 -40.59
N LEU A 125 -0.81 -22.52 -41.26
CA LEU A 125 -0.12 -23.30 -42.30
C LEU A 125 0.96 -24.22 -41.69
N GLU A 126 0.89 -25.56 -41.81
CA GLU A 126 0.44 -26.42 -42.93
C GLU A 126 -0.45 -27.60 -42.49
#